data_AF-A0A7C5U228-F1
#
_entry.id   AF-A0A7C5U228-F1
#
_cell.length_a   1.000
_cell.length_b   1.000
_cell.length_c   1.000
_cell.angle_alpha   90.00
_cell.angle_beta   90.00
_cell.angle_gamma   90.00
#
_symmetry.space_group_name_H-M   'P 1'
#
loop_
_entity.id
_entity.type
_entity.pdbx_description
1 polymer ?
#
loop_
_entity_poly.entity_id
_entity_poly.type
_entity_poly.pdbx_seq_one_letter_code
_entity_poly.pdbx_strand_id
1 'polypeptide(L)'
;MTSSQQFFLVTGRTLSQGVSMESDGKLSEKYFQAVAIVEMNPEDIGRLGVVDRVKISTSKNSAVLPVRSSDRVPLGVIFIPLGPWANFIMSSLTDGTGMPSLKSVKVSVEPTTDEITSLNDVLKSLGVKGFDFYPMDKPLSSGERRVFEDVPCPFCGDLCDYLKIEVEGDKILRNIGGCAISIAKFLNHGKHRILKPYIRKDGKLVEVDLDEAIDLASDILVKSKYPLLYGW
;
A
#
# COMPACT_ATOMS: atom_id res chain seq x y z
N MET A 1 16.08 -2.37 -31.90
CA MET A 1 15.39 -1.18 -31.34
C MET A 1 14.19 -1.70 -30.59
N THR A 2 14.23 -1.68 -29.26
CA THR A 2 13.08 -2.03 -28.43
C THR A 2 12.05 -0.91 -28.59
N SER A 3 10.97 -1.21 -29.31
CA SER A 3 9.93 -0.23 -29.59
C SER A 3 9.02 -0.13 -28.38
N SER A 4 9.04 1.00 -27.70
CA SER A 4 8.00 1.38 -26.75
C SER A 4 6.61 1.19 -27.38
N GLN A 5 5.69 0.59 -26.64
CA GLN A 5 4.28 0.39 -27.04
C GLN A 5 3.33 0.99 -26.01
N GLN A 6 2.15 1.39 -26.46
CA GLN A 6 1.12 1.96 -25.61
C GLN A 6 0.26 0.85 -24.99
N PHE A 7 0.04 0.95 -23.69
CA PHE A 7 -0.84 0.07 -22.91
C PHE A 7 -1.83 0.89 -22.08
N PHE A 8 -2.93 0.25 -21.69
CA PHE A 8 -3.79 0.77 -20.64
C PHE A 8 -3.36 0.20 -19.29
N LEU A 9 -2.98 1.07 -18.37
CA LEU A 9 -2.68 0.71 -16.99
C LEU A 9 -3.95 0.73 -16.15
N VAL A 10 -4.25 -0.42 -15.54
CA VAL A 10 -5.28 -0.58 -14.51
C VAL A 10 -4.59 -0.83 -13.18
N THR A 11 -5.09 -0.19 -12.12
CA THR A 11 -4.62 -0.45 -10.76
C THR A 11 -5.73 -1.06 -9.91
N GLY A 12 -5.37 -1.90 -8.95
CA GLY A 12 -6.33 -2.57 -8.09
C GLY A 12 -5.71 -3.22 -6.87
N ARG A 13 -6.57 -3.67 -5.96
CA ARG A 13 -6.14 -4.42 -4.78
C ARG A 13 -5.91 -5.87 -5.19
N THR A 14 -4.93 -6.51 -4.57
CA THR A 14 -4.73 -7.96 -4.68
C THR A 14 -4.75 -8.58 -3.30
N LEU A 15 -5.05 -9.87 -3.24
CA LEU A 15 -5.05 -10.60 -1.97
C LEU A 15 -3.67 -10.57 -1.30
N SER A 16 -2.61 -10.77 -2.08
CA SER A 16 -1.23 -10.73 -1.58
C SER A 16 -0.84 -9.35 -1.05
N GLN A 17 -1.29 -8.28 -1.72
CA GLN A 17 -1.08 -6.90 -1.26
C GLN A 17 -1.79 -6.66 0.09
N GLY A 18 -3.05 -7.07 0.21
CA GLY A 18 -3.81 -6.92 1.46
C GLY A 18 -3.22 -7.74 2.62
N VAL A 19 -2.88 -9.02 2.37
CA VAL A 19 -2.32 -9.90 3.39
C VAL A 19 -0.96 -9.38 3.88
N SER A 20 -0.02 -9.12 2.97
CA SER A 20 1.34 -8.65 3.34
C SER A 20 1.32 -7.31 4.07
N MET A 21 0.43 -6.40 3.68
CA MET A 21 0.23 -5.12 4.35
C MET A 21 -0.15 -5.30 5.83
N GLU A 22 -1.08 -6.21 6.11
CA GLU A 22 -1.60 -6.43 7.47
C GLU A 22 -0.72 -7.36 8.30
N SER A 23 0.02 -8.29 7.69
CA SER A 23 0.87 -9.23 8.44
C SER A 23 2.31 -8.75 8.69
N ASP A 24 2.89 -8.00 7.75
CA ASP A 24 4.32 -7.65 7.74
C ASP A 24 4.56 -6.12 7.65
N GLY A 25 3.51 -5.34 7.41
CA GLY A 25 3.59 -3.88 7.31
C GLY A 25 4.02 -3.36 5.94
N LYS A 26 3.74 -2.08 5.69
CA LYS A 26 3.88 -1.41 4.38
C LYS A 26 5.32 -1.14 3.92
N LEU A 27 6.31 -1.36 4.79
CA LEU A 27 7.73 -1.22 4.47
C LEU A 27 8.47 -2.56 4.46
N SER A 28 7.75 -3.68 4.55
CA SER A 28 8.35 -5.00 4.48
C SER A 28 8.68 -5.39 3.05
N GLU A 29 9.70 -6.23 2.91
CA GLU A 29 10.07 -6.85 1.64
C GLU A 29 8.89 -7.63 1.03
N LYS A 30 8.13 -8.35 1.86
CA LYS A 30 6.96 -9.11 1.40
C LYS A 30 5.85 -8.23 0.85
N TYR A 31 5.66 -7.04 1.42
CA TYR A 31 4.73 -6.05 0.86
C TYR A 31 5.27 -5.50 -0.47
N PHE A 32 6.55 -5.17 -0.56
CA PHE A 32 7.16 -4.69 -1.80
C PHE A 32 7.06 -5.71 -2.93
N GLN A 33 7.35 -6.98 -2.67
CA GLN A 33 7.15 -8.07 -3.65
C GLN A 33 5.69 -8.23 -4.11
N ALA A 34 4.72 -7.77 -3.31
CA ALA A 34 3.31 -7.82 -3.64
C ALA A 34 2.82 -6.60 -4.46
N VAL A 35 3.52 -5.46 -4.42
CA VAL A 35 3.06 -4.20 -5.03
C VAL A 35 4.03 -3.55 -6.02
N ALA A 36 5.32 -3.87 -5.96
CA ALA A 36 6.35 -3.41 -6.88
C ALA A 36 6.48 -4.39 -8.04
N ILE A 37 5.37 -4.70 -8.72
CA ILE A 37 5.29 -5.61 -9.86
C ILE A 37 4.34 -5.05 -10.91
N VAL A 38 4.46 -5.53 -12.15
CA VAL A 38 3.45 -5.34 -13.18
C VAL A 38 2.99 -6.69 -13.71
N GLU A 39 1.68 -6.92 -13.74
CA GLU A 39 1.08 -8.07 -14.39
C GLU A 39 0.80 -7.76 -15.86
N MET A 40 1.20 -8.67 -16.74
CA MET A 40 1.05 -8.54 -18.19
C MET A 40 0.57 -9.85 -18.81
N ASN A 41 -0.14 -9.75 -19.93
CA ASN A 41 -0.53 -10.91 -20.72
C ASN A 41 0.71 -11.60 -21.34
N PRO A 42 0.82 -12.94 -21.32
CA PRO A 42 1.96 -13.66 -21.90
C PRO A 42 2.24 -13.32 -23.38
N GLU A 43 1.21 -13.07 -24.20
CA GLU A 43 1.39 -12.71 -25.61
C GLU A 43 1.99 -11.31 -25.77
N ASP A 44 1.61 -10.36 -24.91
CA ASP A 44 2.19 -9.02 -24.91
C ASP A 44 3.66 -9.05 -24.43
N ILE A 45 3.97 -9.90 -23.45
CA ILE A 45 5.35 -10.17 -22.98
C ILE A 45 6.19 -10.68 -24.17
N GLY A 46 5.69 -11.68 -24.89
CA GLY A 46 6.34 -12.24 -26.08
C GLY A 46 6.49 -11.21 -27.21
N ARG A 47 5.44 -10.43 -27.50
CA ARG A 47 5.45 -9.39 -28.55
C ARG A 47 6.46 -8.28 -28.25
N LEU A 48 6.62 -7.90 -26.98
CA LEU A 48 7.59 -6.89 -26.56
C LEU A 48 9.01 -7.43 -26.40
N GLY A 49 9.19 -8.76 -26.33
CA GLY A 49 10.49 -9.37 -26.03
C GLY A 49 10.95 -9.08 -24.59
N VAL A 50 10.01 -9.03 -23.65
CA VAL A 50 10.31 -8.81 -22.22
C VAL A 50 10.98 -10.05 -21.64
N VAL A 51 12.07 -9.86 -20.89
CA VAL A 51 12.77 -10.94 -20.19
C VAL A 51 12.25 -11.07 -18.76
N ASP A 52 12.46 -10.07 -17.92
CA ASP A 52 12.08 -10.09 -16.50
C ASP A 52 11.45 -8.79 -16.00
N ARG A 53 11.72 -7.65 -16.64
CA ARG A 53 11.27 -6.33 -16.21
C ARG A 53 10.96 -5.39 -17.38
N VAL A 54 10.15 -4.38 -17.10
CA VAL A 54 9.81 -3.33 -18.05
C VAL A 54 9.90 -1.96 -17.40
N LYS A 55 10.18 -0.95 -18.23
CA LYS A 55 10.02 0.45 -17.86
C LYS A 55 8.63 0.90 -18.28
N ILE A 56 7.91 1.49 -17.34
CA ILE A 56 6.56 2.03 -17.52
C ILE A 56 6.66 3.53 -17.37
N SER A 57 6.25 4.29 -18.37
CA SER A 57 6.40 5.74 -18.41
C SER A 57 5.08 6.46 -18.73
N THR A 58 4.82 7.55 -18.03
CA THR A 58 3.84 8.58 -18.40
C THR A 58 4.56 9.84 -18.85
N SER A 59 3.82 10.92 -19.14
CA SER A 59 4.40 12.21 -19.48
C SER A 59 5.18 12.87 -18.33
N LYS A 60 5.01 12.39 -17.09
CA LYS A 60 5.62 12.99 -15.89
C LYS A 60 6.64 12.08 -15.22
N ASN A 61 6.29 10.80 -15.02
CA ASN A 61 7.06 9.88 -14.20
C ASN A 61 7.29 8.56 -14.94
N SER A 62 8.33 7.82 -14.53
CA SER A 62 8.60 6.47 -15.02
C SER A 62 9.12 5.57 -13.91
N ALA A 63 8.75 4.30 -13.93
CA ALA A 63 9.23 3.29 -13.00
C ALA A 63 9.57 2.00 -13.74
N VAL A 64 10.61 1.32 -13.25
CA VAL A 64 11.02 -0.01 -13.71
C VAL A 64 10.48 -1.04 -12.74
N LEU A 65 9.65 -1.95 -13.24
CA LEU A 65 9.01 -2.99 -12.42
C LEU A 65 9.26 -4.39 -13.01
N PRO A 66 9.45 -5.40 -12.15
CA PRO A 66 9.47 -6.80 -12.58
C PRO A 66 8.10 -7.22 -13.13
N VAL A 67 8.12 -8.04 -14.17
CA VAL A 67 6.92 -8.54 -14.85
C VAL A 67 6.47 -9.87 -14.25
N ARG A 68 5.17 -9.98 -14.03
CA ARG A 68 4.48 -11.23 -13.70
C ARG A 68 3.52 -11.57 -14.84
N SER A 69 3.73 -12.71 -15.49
CA SER A 69 2.79 -13.19 -16.51
C SER A 69 1.44 -13.55 -15.89
N SER A 70 0.34 -13.14 -16.51
CA SER A 70 -1.02 -13.37 -16.00
C SER A 70 -2.04 -13.43 -17.14
N ASP A 71 -2.69 -14.60 -17.31
CA ASP A 71 -3.75 -14.80 -18.32
C ASP A 71 -5.05 -14.04 -17.98
N ARG A 72 -5.13 -13.49 -16.77
CA ARG A 72 -6.26 -12.66 -16.32
C ARG A 72 -6.17 -11.23 -16.82
N VAL A 73 -4.99 -10.80 -17.27
CA VAL A 73 -4.79 -9.47 -17.85
C VAL A 73 -5.07 -9.55 -19.36
N PRO A 74 -6.03 -8.77 -19.88
CA PRO A 74 -6.31 -8.74 -21.31
C PRO A 74 -5.14 -8.19 -22.13
N LEU A 75 -5.10 -8.51 -23.43
CA LEU A 75 -4.14 -7.94 -24.36
C LEU A 75 -4.22 -6.41 -24.39
N GLY A 76 -3.07 -5.75 -24.44
CA GLY A 76 -2.95 -4.29 -24.45
C GLY A 76 -3.27 -3.61 -23.11
N VAL A 77 -3.48 -4.40 -22.05
CA VAL A 77 -3.68 -3.93 -20.68
C VAL A 77 -2.51 -4.39 -19.81
N ILE A 78 -2.10 -3.56 -18.85
CA ILE A 78 -1.21 -3.96 -17.77
C ILE A 78 -1.87 -3.68 -16.43
N PHE A 79 -1.52 -4.46 -15.42
CA PHE A 79 -2.06 -4.30 -14.07
C PHE A 79 -0.95 -4.08 -13.05
N ILE A 80 -1.06 -3.03 -12.24
CA ILE A 80 -0.15 -2.80 -11.11
C ILE A 80 -0.97 -2.82 -9.82
N PRO A 81 -0.63 -3.69 -8.84
CA PRO A 81 -1.28 -3.66 -7.53
C PRO A 81 -1.11 -2.29 -6.87
N LEU A 82 -2.12 -1.86 -6.12
CA LEU A 82 -2.06 -0.57 -5.43
C LEU A 82 -0.86 -0.50 -4.47
N GLY A 83 -0.08 0.57 -4.62
CA GLY A 83 1.12 0.82 -3.83
C GLY A 83 1.83 2.09 -4.29
N PRO A 84 2.98 2.41 -3.67
CA PRO A 84 3.76 3.60 -4.00
C PRO A 84 4.11 3.72 -5.49
N TRP A 85 4.48 2.61 -6.13
CA TRP A 85 4.82 2.57 -7.55
C TRP A 85 3.63 2.87 -8.47
N ALA A 86 2.46 2.28 -8.19
CA ALA A 86 1.24 2.60 -8.94
C ALA A 86 0.93 4.09 -8.84
N ASN A 87 0.90 4.64 -7.62
CA ASN A 87 0.62 6.06 -7.38
C ASN A 87 1.66 6.99 -8.02
N PHE A 88 2.92 6.56 -8.08
CA PHE A 88 3.98 7.32 -8.73
C PHE A 88 3.79 7.44 -10.24
N ILE A 89 3.26 6.40 -10.89
CA ILE A 89 2.93 6.43 -12.32
C ILE A 89 1.64 7.22 -12.59
N MET A 90 0.65 7.15 -11.68
CA MET A 90 -0.66 7.79 -11.86
C MET A 90 -0.60 9.32 -11.83
N SER A 91 -1.57 9.93 -12.52
CA SER A 91 -1.78 11.38 -12.46
C SER A 91 -2.40 11.78 -11.12
N SER A 92 -2.01 12.94 -10.59
CA SER A 92 -2.64 13.56 -9.42
C SER A 92 -3.85 14.43 -9.77
N LEU A 93 -4.18 14.58 -11.05
CA LEU A 93 -5.34 15.36 -11.50
C LEU A 93 -6.64 14.66 -11.12
N THR A 94 -7.53 15.40 -10.47
CA THR A 94 -8.83 14.90 -9.96
C THR A 94 -10.02 15.32 -10.82
N ASP A 95 -9.78 16.16 -11.84
CA ASP A 95 -10.81 16.72 -12.71
C ASP A 95 -11.99 17.38 -11.95
N GLY A 96 -11.70 17.94 -10.76
CA GLY A 96 -12.71 18.58 -9.90
C GLY A 96 -13.60 17.61 -9.11
N THR A 97 -13.36 16.29 -9.20
CA THR A 97 -14.17 15.25 -8.52
C THR A 97 -13.64 14.86 -7.14
N GLY A 98 -12.45 15.36 -6.77
CA GLY A 98 -11.75 14.96 -5.55
C GLY A 98 -11.01 13.63 -5.64
N MET A 99 -11.16 12.85 -6.73
CA MET A 99 -10.49 11.58 -6.93
C MET A 99 -9.66 11.56 -8.22
N PRO A 100 -8.39 11.14 -8.19
CA PRO A 100 -7.61 10.99 -9.42
C PRO A 100 -8.11 9.86 -10.33
N SER A 101 -7.76 9.95 -11.61
CA SER A 101 -7.93 8.84 -12.56
C SER A 101 -6.95 7.72 -12.27
N LEU A 102 -7.41 6.68 -11.57
CA LEU A 102 -6.60 5.53 -11.13
C LEU A 102 -6.77 4.26 -12.00
N LYS A 103 -7.62 4.30 -13.03
CA LYS A 103 -7.87 3.16 -13.93
C LYS A 103 -7.85 3.59 -15.38
N SER A 104 -7.42 2.67 -16.25
CA SER A 104 -7.42 2.84 -17.71
C SER A 104 -6.58 4.03 -18.17
N VAL A 105 -5.44 4.27 -17.51
CA VAL A 105 -4.51 5.35 -17.86
C VAL A 105 -3.57 4.86 -18.96
N LYS A 106 -3.39 5.64 -20.03
CA LYS A 106 -2.45 5.29 -21.10
C LYS A 106 -1.01 5.46 -20.62
N VAL A 107 -0.19 4.44 -20.85
CA VAL A 107 1.23 4.42 -20.49
C VAL A 107 2.06 3.85 -21.62
N SER A 108 3.32 4.28 -21.69
CA SER A 108 4.35 3.68 -22.52
C SER A 108 5.03 2.54 -21.76
N VAL A 109 5.16 1.38 -22.39
CA VAL A 109 5.86 0.21 -21.83
C VAL A 109 6.95 -0.23 -22.79
N GLU A 110 8.15 -0.45 -22.25
CA GLU A 110 9.29 -0.98 -22.99
C GLU A 110 10.09 -1.98 -22.16
N PRO A 111 10.65 -3.06 -22.77
CA PRO A 111 11.61 -3.92 -22.09
C PRO A 111 12.86 -3.11 -21.73
N THR A 112 13.43 -3.40 -20.56
CA THR A 112 14.64 -2.71 -20.08
C THR A 112 15.53 -3.66 -19.28
N THR A 113 16.81 -3.32 -19.17
CA THR A 113 17.77 -3.94 -18.25
C THR A 113 18.08 -3.05 -17.05
N ASP A 114 17.41 -1.90 -16.92
CA ASP A 114 17.61 -0.96 -15.82
C ASP A 114 17.29 -1.59 -14.45
N GLU A 115 17.80 -0.98 -13.39
CA GLU A 115 17.49 -1.41 -12.03
C GLU A 115 16.01 -1.18 -11.69
N ILE A 116 15.44 -2.11 -10.92
CA ILE A 116 14.07 -1.98 -10.42
C ILE A 116 13.99 -0.72 -9.55
N THR A 117 13.02 0.13 -9.83
CA THR A 117 12.83 1.38 -9.07
C THR A 117 12.54 1.04 -7.62
N SER A 118 13.36 1.52 -6.69
CA SER A 118 13.13 1.31 -5.25
C SER A 118 12.12 2.31 -4.70
N LEU A 119 11.61 2.05 -3.48
CA LEU A 119 10.79 3.05 -2.77
C LEU A 119 11.55 4.36 -2.56
N ASN A 120 12.86 4.29 -2.28
CA ASN A 120 13.68 5.48 -2.08
C ASN A 120 13.79 6.32 -3.36
N ASP A 121 13.82 5.69 -4.54
CA ASP A 121 13.87 6.41 -5.81
C ASP A 121 12.55 7.15 -6.07
N VAL A 122 11.41 6.50 -5.77
CA VAL A 122 10.08 7.13 -5.79
C VAL A 122 10.04 8.34 -4.85
N LEU A 123 10.45 8.17 -3.60
CA LEU A 123 10.43 9.23 -2.59
C LEU A 123 11.34 10.41 -2.98
N LYS A 124 12.56 10.13 -3.46
CA LYS A 124 13.49 11.16 -3.95
C LYS A 124 12.91 11.93 -5.14
N SER A 125 12.29 11.23 -6.09
CA SER A 125 11.65 11.86 -7.26
C SER A 125 10.51 12.79 -6.87
N LEU A 126 9.78 12.47 -5.79
CA LEU A 126 8.73 13.31 -5.22
C LEU A 126 9.28 14.45 -4.33
N GLY A 127 10.59 14.62 -4.21
CA GLY A 127 11.22 15.68 -3.43
C GLY A 127 11.16 15.48 -1.91
N VAL A 128 10.92 14.24 -1.45
CA VAL A 128 10.88 13.91 -0.01
C VAL A 128 12.30 14.01 0.56
N LYS A 129 12.53 15.00 1.42
CA LYS A 129 13.85 15.29 2.03
C LYS A 129 14.16 14.45 3.27
N GLY A 130 13.14 13.82 3.87
CA GLY A 130 13.28 12.97 5.05
C GLY A 130 12.09 12.02 5.16
N PHE A 131 12.37 10.76 5.44
CA PHE A 131 11.37 9.71 5.61
C PHE A 131 11.64 8.99 6.92
N ASP A 132 10.98 9.46 7.97
CA ASP A 132 11.06 8.91 9.32
C ASP A 132 9.87 7.97 9.54
N PHE A 133 10.14 6.72 9.91
CA PHE A 133 9.10 5.76 10.26
C PHE A 133 9.58 4.88 11.42
N TYR A 134 8.86 4.95 12.54
CA TYR A 134 9.23 4.26 13.79
C TYR A 134 8.13 3.28 14.21
N PRO A 135 7.93 2.18 13.45
CA PRO A 135 6.99 1.15 13.83
C PRO A 135 7.54 0.39 15.04
N MET A 136 6.67 0.12 16.00
CA MET A 136 6.98 -0.71 17.16
C MET A 136 5.97 -1.83 17.27
N ASP A 137 6.44 -2.98 17.74
CA ASP A 137 5.54 -4.05 18.11
C ASP A 137 5.03 -3.81 19.53
N LYS A 138 3.71 -3.82 19.69
CA LYS A 138 3.05 -3.78 20.99
C LYS A 138 3.40 -5.07 21.74
N PRO A 139 3.98 -5.01 22.95
CA PRO A 139 4.14 -6.18 23.79
C PRO A 139 2.77 -6.83 24.05
N LEU A 140 2.68 -8.14 23.83
CA LEU A 140 1.49 -8.93 24.12
C LEU A 140 1.75 -9.82 25.33
N SER A 141 0.75 -9.92 26.19
CA SER A 141 0.69 -10.73 27.41
C SER A 141 -0.23 -11.94 27.21
N SER A 142 0.23 -13.09 27.69
CA SER A 142 -0.63 -14.27 27.82
C SER A 142 -1.51 -14.16 29.07
N GLY A 143 -2.58 -14.94 29.13
CA GLY A 143 -3.55 -14.90 30.20
C GLY A 143 -4.66 -15.93 30.01
N GLU A 144 -5.86 -15.62 30.51
CA GLU A 144 -7.03 -16.46 30.34
C GLU A 144 -7.38 -16.65 28.86
N ARG A 145 -7.77 -17.87 28.49
CA ARG A 145 -8.30 -18.16 27.16
C ARG A 145 -9.76 -17.81 27.06
N ARG A 146 -10.10 -17.03 26.05
CA ARG A 146 -11.46 -16.59 25.76
C ARG A 146 -11.77 -16.78 24.28
N VAL A 147 -13.05 -16.91 24.01
CA VAL A 147 -13.59 -17.07 22.68
C VAL A 147 -14.66 -16.01 22.50
N PHE A 148 -14.47 -15.15 21.51
CA PHE A 148 -15.45 -14.14 21.12
C PHE A 148 -16.14 -14.58 19.85
N GLU A 149 -17.46 -14.55 19.86
CA GLU A 149 -18.30 -14.85 18.70
C GLU A 149 -18.92 -13.54 18.18
N ASP A 150 -19.45 -13.60 16.97
CA ASP A 150 -20.07 -12.48 16.27
C ASP A 150 -19.19 -11.22 16.16
N VAL A 151 -17.88 -11.42 15.95
CA VAL A 151 -16.91 -10.31 15.88
C VAL A 151 -16.90 -9.68 14.48
N PRO A 152 -17.16 -8.37 14.35
CA PRO A 152 -17.10 -7.69 13.05
C PRO A 152 -15.67 -7.53 12.55
N CYS A 153 -15.45 -7.81 11.26
CA CYS A 153 -14.18 -7.57 10.58
C CYS A 153 -14.00 -6.08 10.21
N PRO A 154 -12.95 -5.39 10.72
CA PRO A 154 -12.76 -3.96 10.46
C PRO A 154 -11.90 -3.68 9.21
N PHE A 155 -11.87 -4.57 8.22
CA PHE A 155 -10.96 -4.45 7.08
C PHE A 155 -11.57 -3.82 5.82
N CYS A 156 -12.43 -4.54 5.08
CA CYS A 156 -12.87 -4.14 3.74
C CYS A 156 -14.17 -3.33 3.69
N GLY A 157 -14.86 -3.17 4.82
CA GLY A 157 -16.17 -2.51 4.87
C GLY A 157 -17.36 -3.42 4.61
N ASP A 158 -17.14 -4.69 4.23
CA ASP A 158 -18.23 -5.70 4.17
C ASP A 158 -18.75 -6.08 5.55
N LEU A 159 -17.99 -5.74 6.60
CA LEU A 159 -18.34 -5.94 8.01
C LEU A 159 -18.80 -7.38 8.32
N CYS A 160 -18.10 -8.40 7.79
CA CYS A 160 -18.36 -9.79 8.17
C CYS A 160 -18.40 -9.91 9.69
N ASP A 161 -19.57 -10.27 10.23
CA ASP A 161 -19.93 -10.18 11.64
C ASP A 161 -20.10 -11.55 12.29
N TYR A 162 -19.79 -12.63 11.58
CA TYR A 162 -19.89 -14.02 12.06
C TYR A 162 -18.54 -14.60 12.51
N LEU A 163 -17.53 -13.76 12.75
CA LEU A 163 -16.18 -14.26 13.07
C LEU A 163 -16.11 -14.79 14.50
N LYS A 164 -15.36 -15.89 14.66
CA LYS A 164 -15.00 -16.46 15.95
C LYS A 164 -13.53 -16.26 16.23
N ILE A 165 -13.22 -15.51 17.28
CA ILE A 165 -11.86 -15.09 17.64
C ILE A 165 -11.44 -15.76 18.94
N GLU A 166 -10.40 -16.59 18.89
CA GLU A 166 -9.79 -17.19 20.07
C GLU A 166 -8.63 -16.32 20.55
N VAL A 167 -8.66 -15.95 21.83
CA VAL A 167 -7.72 -15.02 22.47
C VAL A 167 -7.14 -15.65 23.73
N GLU A 168 -5.86 -15.39 24.01
CA GLU A 168 -5.20 -15.73 25.26
C GLU A 168 -4.54 -14.47 25.83
N GLY A 169 -5.08 -13.91 26.92
CA GLY A 169 -4.70 -12.58 27.38
C GLY A 169 -5.08 -11.50 26.35
N ASP A 170 -4.10 -10.79 25.79
CA ASP A 170 -4.30 -9.86 24.66
C ASP A 170 -3.75 -10.39 23.33
N LYS A 171 -3.30 -11.65 23.30
CA LYS A 171 -2.84 -12.32 22.09
C LYS A 171 -3.99 -13.01 21.37
N ILE A 172 -4.21 -12.64 20.12
CA ILE A 172 -5.17 -13.34 19.26
C ILE A 172 -4.50 -14.60 18.70
N LEU A 173 -5.06 -15.76 19.03
CA LEU A 173 -4.54 -17.06 18.63
C LEU A 173 -5.11 -17.53 17.30
N ARG A 174 -6.42 -17.35 17.09
CA ARG A 174 -7.12 -17.81 15.89
C ARG A 174 -8.23 -16.83 15.49
N ASN A 175 -8.41 -16.71 14.18
CA ASN A 175 -9.55 -16.06 13.54
C ASN A 175 -10.23 -17.11 12.65
N ILE A 176 -11.46 -17.49 13.00
CA ILE A 176 -12.26 -18.50 12.30
C ILE A 176 -13.39 -17.78 11.56
N GLY A 177 -13.57 -18.15 10.28
CA GLY A 177 -14.57 -17.54 9.38
C GLY A 177 -14.06 -16.35 8.57
N GLY A 178 -12.92 -15.77 8.95
CA GLY A 178 -12.32 -14.63 8.26
C GLY A 178 -11.62 -15.00 6.94
N CYS A 179 -11.65 -14.09 5.97
CA CYS A 179 -10.80 -14.20 4.77
C CYS A 179 -9.31 -14.05 5.13
N ALA A 180 -8.40 -14.33 4.19
CA ALA A 180 -6.96 -14.30 4.47
C ALA A 180 -6.47 -12.92 4.98
N ILE A 181 -7.09 -11.81 4.54
CA ILE A 181 -6.72 -10.47 5.01
C ILE A 181 -7.23 -10.22 6.43
N SER A 182 -8.46 -10.66 6.73
CA SER A 182 -8.99 -10.63 8.09
C SER A 182 -8.08 -11.41 9.05
N ILE A 183 -7.72 -12.64 8.68
CA ILE A 183 -6.80 -13.47 9.48
C ILE A 183 -5.46 -12.75 9.68
N ALA A 184 -4.86 -12.20 8.62
CA ALA A 184 -3.61 -11.45 8.70
C ALA A 184 -3.70 -10.26 9.67
N LYS A 185 -4.77 -9.46 9.57
CA LYS A 185 -5.00 -8.29 10.43
C LYS A 185 -5.15 -8.65 11.90
N PHE A 186 -6.01 -9.63 12.20
CA PHE A 186 -6.28 -10.04 13.59
C PHE A 186 -5.04 -10.67 14.24
N LEU A 187 -4.36 -11.60 13.56
CA LEU A 187 -3.21 -12.31 14.13
C LEU A 187 -1.98 -11.41 14.30
N ASN A 188 -1.86 -10.33 13.52
CA ASN A 188 -0.74 -9.41 13.58
C ASN A 188 -1.13 -8.04 14.19
N HIS A 189 -2.22 -7.99 14.96
CA HIS A 189 -2.76 -6.73 15.49
C HIS A 189 -1.76 -5.96 16.39
N GLY A 190 -0.76 -6.63 16.98
CA GLY A 190 0.28 -5.99 17.79
C GLY A 190 1.46 -5.45 16.97
N LYS A 191 1.58 -5.78 15.68
CA LYS A 191 2.78 -5.48 14.91
C LYS A 191 2.75 -4.12 14.22
N HIS A 192 3.93 -3.56 13.98
CA HIS A 192 4.16 -2.35 13.19
C HIS A 192 3.28 -1.15 13.57
N ARG A 193 3.13 -0.92 14.87
CA ARG A 193 2.27 0.13 15.44
C ARG A 193 3.04 1.41 15.73
N ILE A 194 2.35 2.54 15.56
CA ILE A 194 2.81 3.83 16.07
C ILE A 194 2.19 3.99 17.46
N LEU A 195 2.97 3.66 18.51
CA LEU A 195 2.46 3.64 19.89
C LEU A 195 2.60 5.00 20.61
N LYS A 196 3.23 5.97 19.96
CA LYS A 196 3.53 7.30 20.49
C LYS A 196 3.23 8.36 19.45
N PRO A 197 2.77 9.55 19.84
CA PRO A 197 2.62 10.67 18.92
C PRO A 197 3.99 11.29 18.59
N TYR A 198 4.09 11.88 17.40
CA TYR A 198 5.31 12.53 16.93
C TYR A 198 4.98 13.87 16.27
N ILE A 199 5.79 14.89 16.53
CA ILE A 199 5.71 16.20 15.90
C ILE A 199 7.00 16.45 15.12
N ARG A 200 6.90 17.06 13.92
CA ARG A 200 8.07 17.43 13.15
C ARG A 200 8.68 18.73 13.68
N LYS A 201 9.88 18.64 14.28
CA LYS A 201 10.69 19.77 14.77
C LYS A 201 12.00 19.78 13.98
N ASP A 202 12.34 20.92 13.35
CA ASP A 202 13.54 21.08 12.50
C ASP A 202 13.71 19.99 11.43
N GLY A 203 12.59 19.59 10.81
CA GLY A 203 12.59 18.59 9.75
C GLY A 203 12.65 17.13 10.21
N LYS A 204 12.73 16.84 11.51
CA LYS A 204 12.75 15.48 12.08
C LYS A 204 11.52 15.18 12.92
N LEU A 205 11.04 13.94 12.92
CA LEU A 205 10.00 13.51 13.85
C LEU A 205 10.58 13.37 15.27
N VAL A 206 9.95 14.02 16.23
CA VAL A 206 10.29 13.98 17.66
C VAL A 206 9.10 13.44 18.43
N GLU A 207 9.32 12.45 19.29
CA GLU A 207 8.29 11.91 20.18
C GLU A 207 7.81 13.00 21.14
N VAL A 208 6.50 13.07 21.35
CA VAL A 208 5.84 14.00 22.28
C VAL A 208 4.80 13.25 23.11
N ASP A 209 4.20 13.91 24.10
CA ASP A 209 3.03 13.37 24.78
C ASP A 209 1.74 13.60 23.99
N LEU A 210 0.66 12.96 24.44
CA LEU A 210 -0.63 13.02 23.75
C LEU A 210 -1.27 14.41 23.85
N ASP A 211 -1.05 15.12 24.95
CA ASP A 211 -1.64 16.44 25.19
C ASP A 211 -1.02 17.48 24.24
N GLU A 212 0.32 17.50 24.11
CA GLU A 212 1.03 18.35 23.14
C GLU A 212 0.57 18.08 21.70
N ALA A 213 0.38 16.80 21.35
CA ALA A 213 -0.09 16.40 20.02
C ALA A 213 -1.53 16.86 19.74
N ILE A 214 -2.42 16.76 20.74
CA ILE A 214 -3.82 17.21 20.64
C ILE A 214 -3.87 18.73 20.51
N ASP A 215 -3.11 19.46 21.33
CA ASP A 215 -3.05 20.92 21.29
C ASP A 215 -2.59 21.42 19.93
N LEU A 216 -1.52 20.85 19.38
CA LEU A 216 -1.05 21.22 18.04
C LEU A 216 -2.09 20.88 16.95
N ALA A 217 -2.72 19.70 17.02
CA ALA A 217 -3.75 19.31 16.06
C ALA A 217 -4.95 20.27 16.09
N SER A 218 -5.41 20.65 17.29
CA SER A 218 -6.47 21.65 17.49
C SER A 218 -6.08 23.00 16.89
N ASP A 219 -4.87 23.47 17.17
CA ASP A 219 -4.34 24.72 16.66
C ASP A 219 -4.28 24.76 15.13
N ILE A 220 -3.83 23.67 14.49
CA ILE A 220 -3.80 23.52 13.04
C ILE A 220 -5.22 23.62 12.48
N LEU A 221 -6.18 22.92 13.09
CA LEU A 221 -7.57 22.89 12.62
C LEU A 221 -8.25 24.25 12.76
N VAL A 222 -8.11 24.93 13.90
CA VAL A 222 -8.70 26.24 14.16
C VAL A 222 -8.14 27.32 13.22
N LYS A 223 -6.84 27.25 12.91
CA LYS A 223 -6.18 28.21 12.01
C LYS A 223 -6.39 27.90 10.52
N SER A 224 -6.86 26.70 10.19
CA SER A 224 -7.07 26.27 8.81
C SER A 224 -8.36 26.83 8.22
N LYS A 225 -8.28 27.43 7.03
CA LYS A 225 -9.48 27.85 6.27
C LYS A 225 -10.13 26.71 5.48
N TYR A 226 -9.30 25.79 4.97
CA TYR A 226 -9.71 24.64 4.17
C TYR A 226 -8.84 23.43 4.54
N PRO A 227 -9.08 22.79 5.69
CA PRO A 227 -8.28 21.64 6.11
C PRO A 227 -8.51 20.48 5.15
N LEU A 228 -7.42 19.89 4.64
CA LEU A 228 -7.49 18.63 3.92
C LEU A 228 -7.48 17.50 4.94
N LEU A 229 -8.66 16.93 5.19
CA LEU A 229 -8.82 15.76 6.03
C LEU A 229 -8.96 14.53 5.11
N TYR A 230 -8.21 13.47 5.39
CA TYR A 230 -8.20 12.26 4.58
C TYR A 230 -7.97 11.03 5.47
N GLY A 231 -8.66 9.92 5.16
CA GLY A 231 -8.37 8.61 5.76
C GLY A 231 -9.15 8.26 7.03
N TRP A 232 -10.40 8.69 7.14
CA TRP A 232 -11.38 8.06 8.05
C TRP A 232 -11.90 6.73 7.51
#